data_AF-A0A542XJV6-F1
#
_entry.id   AF-A0A542XJV6-F1
#
_cell.length_a   1.000
_cell.length_b   1.000
_cell.length_c   1.000
_cell.angle_alpha   90.00
_cell.angle_beta   90.00
_cell.angle_gamma   90.00
#
_symmetry.space_group_name_H-M   'P 1'
#
loop_
_entity.id
_entity.type
_entity.pdbx_description
1 polymer ?
#
loop_
_entity_poly.entity_id
_entity_poly.type
_entity_poly.pdbx_seq_one_letter_code
_entity_poly.pdbx_strand_id
1 'polypeptide(L)'
;MGVETGPVRPSASWWLRFNAWLDRIWRAFIRALSPPEPLPPVPVSPAPAPPPPQMRGRRTLQTPLVVPASGYVFTFRVHATFHWSAEGVYQEQLSSLMDALAPYPVRRLKALAARHARNHAPHRARELEQELQQALTEGGPWPFAWRGIAATCRPYVSVELDEQVKEAVRPYWEQLIRLDCEHDVRVRRAEYTERLSRQWTDILTDLLGSPAAAGAAEMTEKELAEVVGRIVAEQRAAAEKLEDMMAEKANSTDMQERCEHFEQLRERLERRADGLFHSASTVPAGDGDGPV
;
A
#
# COMPACT_ATOMS: atom_id res chain seq x y z
N MET A 1 43.31 -45.33 -9.91
CA MET A 1 41.90 -45.00 -10.19
C MET A 1 41.67 -43.58 -9.73
N GLY A 2 41.76 -42.62 -10.66
CA GLY A 2 41.55 -41.20 -10.38
C GLY A 2 40.13 -40.82 -10.76
N VAL A 3 39.46 -40.04 -9.90
CA VAL A 3 38.22 -39.35 -10.23
C VAL A 3 38.44 -37.89 -9.88
N GLU A 4 38.62 -37.08 -10.91
CA GLU A 4 38.70 -35.63 -10.85
C GLU A 4 37.34 -35.04 -10.47
N THR A 5 37.29 -34.20 -9.45
CA THR A 5 36.16 -33.30 -9.18
C THR A 5 36.49 -31.92 -9.74
N GLY A 6 36.07 -31.65 -10.97
CA GLY A 6 36.12 -30.32 -11.56
C GLY A 6 35.01 -29.39 -11.02
N PRO A 7 35.22 -28.07 -11.01
CA PRO A 7 34.24 -27.11 -10.51
C PRO A 7 33.05 -26.96 -11.47
N VAL A 8 31.84 -27.13 -10.94
CA VAL A 8 30.58 -26.87 -11.65
C VAL A 8 30.42 -25.36 -11.83
N ARG A 9 30.73 -24.87 -13.03
CA ARG A 9 30.38 -23.51 -13.46
C ARG A 9 28.84 -23.37 -13.47
N PRO A 10 28.24 -22.34 -12.86
CA PRO A 10 26.81 -22.08 -13.04
C PRO A 10 26.55 -21.79 -14.52
N SER A 11 25.68 -22.59 -15.11
CA SER A 11 25.43 -22.59 -16.55
C SER A 11 24.75 -21.28 -16.97
N ALA A 12 25.32 -20.63 -17.99
CA ALA A 12 24.75 -19.49 -18.69
C ALA A 12 23.32 -19.75 -19.23
N SER A 13 22.85 -21.02 -19.23
CA SER A 13 21.51 -21.41 -19.63
C SER A 13 20.43 -21.02 -18.62
N TRP A 14 20.76 -20.87 -17.33
CA TRP A 14 19.76 -20.44 -16.33
C TRP A 14 19.38 -18.96 -16.52
N TRP A 15 20.36 -18.10 -16.77
CA TRP A 15 20.15 -16.68 -17.07
C TRP A 15 19.41 -16.44 -18.39
N LEU A 16 19.66 -17.25 -19.42
CA LEU A 16 18.91 -17.18 -20.68
C LEU A 16 17.45 -17.61 -20.50
N ARG A 17 17.17 -18.61 -19.65
CA ARG A 17 15.81 -19.06 -19.35
C ARG A 17 15.04 -18.06 -18.47
N PHE A 18 15.74 -17.39 -17.56
CA PHE A 18 15.16 -16.33 -16.74
C PHE A 18 14.83 -15.08 -17.58
N ASN A 19 15.72 -14.68 -18.49
CA ASN A 19 15.44 -13.59 -19.44
C ASN A 19 14.28 -13.93 -20.38
N ALA A 20 14.21 -15.17 -20.89
CA ALA A 20 13.08 -15.60 -21.72
C ALA A 20 11.75 -15.63 -20.94
N TRP A 21 11.79 -15.96 -19.64
CA TRP A 21 10.61 -15.94 -18.78
C TRP A 21 10.15 -14.51 -18.44
N LEU A 22 11.09 -13.63 -18.08
CA LEU A 22 10.83 -12.20 -17.82
C LEU A 22 10.29 -11.49 -19.06
N ASP A 23 10.88 -11.74 -20.22
CA ASP A 23 10.43 -11.12 -21.47
C ASP A 23 9.03 -11.61 -21.90
N ARG A 24 8.67 -12.83 -21.51
CA ARG A 24 7.33 -13.39 -21.76
C ARG A 24 6.28 -12.80 -20.82
N ILE A 25 6.62 -12.56 -19.55
CA ILE A 25 5.76 -11.88 -18.58
C ILE A 25 5.62 -10.40 -18.92
N TRP A 26 6.72 -9.75 -19.29
CA TRP A 26 6.74 -8.35 -19.68
C TRP A 26 5.92 -8.11 -20.96
N ARG A 27 5.99 -9.00 -21.95
CA ARG A 27 5.13 -8.94 -23.15
C ARG A 27 3.65 -9.21 -22.85
N ALA A 28 3.33 -10.05 -21.87
CA ALA A 28 1.95 -10.25 -21.42
C ALA A 28 1.40 -9.01 -20.70
N PHE A 29 2.25 -8.37 -19.88
CA PHE A 29 1.92 -7.13 -19.16
C PHE A 29 1.72 -5.95 -20.11
N ILE A 30 2.59 -5.80 -21.12
CA ILE A 30 2.44 -4.77 -22.16
C ILE A 30 1.19 -5.04 -23.02
N ARG A 31 0.84 -6.30 -23.33
CA ARG A 31 -0.42 -6.62 -24.03
C ARG A 31 -1.68 -6.31 -23.22
N ALA A 32 -1.62 -6.33 -21.89
CA ALA A 32 -2.72 -5.91 -21.03
C ALA A 32 -2.87 -4.38 -20.94
N LEU A 33 -1.82 -3.64 -21.25
CA LEU A 33 -1.76 -2.17 -21.22
C LEU A 33 -1.85 -1.52 -22.60
N SER A 34 -1.61 -2.27 -23.68
CA SER A 34 -1.79 -1.79 -25.04
C SER A 34 -3.28 -1.68 -25.38
N PRO A 35 -3.70 -0.58 -26.03
CA PRO A 35 -5.05 -0.49 -26.59
C PRO A 35 -5.27 -1.61 -27.62
N PRO A 36 -6.50 -2.14 -27.77
CA PRO A 36 -6.77 -3.24 -28.68
C PRO A 36 -6.37 -2.88 -30.12
N GLU A 37 -5.56 -3.73 -30.72
CA GLU A 37 -5.12 -3.66 -32.11
C GLU A 37 -6.34 -3.65 -33.05
N PRO A 38 -6.35 -2.86 -34.13
CA PRO A 38 -7.50 -2.74 -35.01
C PRO A 38 -7.80 -4.09 -35.67
N LEU A 39 -8.96 -4.65 -35.33
CA LEU A 39 -9.46 -5.90 -35.88
C LEU A 39 -9.57 -5.80 -37.42
N PRO A 40 -9.34 -6.89 -38.17
CA PRO A 40 -9.69 -6.96 -39.58
C PRO A 40 -11.18 -6.61 -39.76
N PRO A 41 -11.60 -6.02 -40.90
CA PRO A 41 -12.97 -5.55 -41.08
C PRO A 41 -13.93 -6.72 -40.95
N VAL A 42 -14.57 -6.82 -39.78
CA VAL A 42 -15.72 -7.68 -39.54
C VAL A 42 -16.79 -7.21 -40.53
N PRO A 43 -17.50 -8.11 -41.26
CA PRO A 43 -18.67 -7.71 -42.01
C PRO A 43 -19.60 -7.01 -41.03
N VAL A 44 -19.78 -5.71 -41.25
CA VAL A 44 -20.49 -4.80 -40.37
C VAL A 44 -21.93 -5.32 -40.30
N SER A 45 -22.24 -6.11 -39.27
CA SER A 45 -23.63 -6.22 -38.81
C SER A 45 -24.11 -4.79 -38.66
N PRO A 46 -25.27 -4.41 -39.22
CA PRO A 46 -25.75 -3.04 -39.14
C PRO A 46 -25.65 -2.63 -37.68
N ALA A 47 -24.85 -1.60 -37.41
CA ALA A 47 -24.61 -1.13 -36.07
C ALA A 47 -26.00 -0.99 -35.40
N PRO A 48 -26.20 -1.50 -34.17
CA PRO A 48 -27.44 -1.23 -33.46
C PRO A 48 -27.65 0.28 -33.54
N ALA A 49 -28.83 0.70 -34.02
CA ALA A 49 -29.14 2.09 -34.27
C ALA A 49 -28.65 2.91 -33.06
N PRO A 50 -27.96 4.05 -33.28
CA PRO A 50 -27.49 4.87 -32.18
C PRO A 50 -28.69 5.08 -31.23
N PRO A 51 -28.53 4.83 -29.92
CA PRO A 51 -29.64 4.99 -28.98
C PRO A 51 -30.22 6.39 -29.20
N PRO A 52 -31.56 6.53 -29.18
CA PRO A 52 -32.19 7.81 -29.42
C PRO A 52 -31.54 8.88 -28.54
N PRO A 53 -31.39 10.13 -29.05
CA PRO A 53 -30.72 11.19 -28.31
C PRO A 53 -31.37 11.33 -26.93
N GLN A 54 -30.64 10.87 -25.92
CA GLN A 54 -31.11 10.82 -24.54
C GLN A 54 -30.53 12.02 -23.82
N MET A 55 -31.41 12.93 -23.39
CA MET A 55 -31.00 14.06 -22.58
C MET A 55 -30.78 13.57 -21.14
N ARG A 56 -29.67 14.01 -20.53
CA ARG A 56 -29.30 13.65 -19.16
C ARG A 56 -29.20 14.89 -18.29
N GLY A 57 -29.72 14.81 -17.08
CA GLY A 57 -29.68 15.88 -16.08
C GLY A 57 -29.26 15.34 -14.73
N ARG A 58 -28.63 16.19 -13.91
CA ARG A 58 -28.23 15.85 -12.54
C ARG A 58 -28.81 16.87 -11.57
N ARG A 59 -29.40 16.40 -10.47
CA ARG A 59 -29.85 17.26 -9.36
C ARG A 59 -29.41 16.69 -8.03
N THR A 60 -28.67 17.48 -7.27
CA THR A 60 -28.27 17.15 -5.91
C THR A 60 -29.25 17.79 -4.93
N LEU A 61 -29.63 17.06 -3.89
CA LEU A 61 -30.40 17.64 -2.78
C LEU A 61 -29.53 18.65 -2.03
N GLN A 62 -30.05 19.88 -1.90
CA GLN A 62 -29.38 20.95 -1.16
C GLN A 62 -29.42 20.69 0.36
N THR A 63 -30.50 20.07 0.83
CA THR A 63 -30.68 19.74 2.25
C THR A 63 -30.63 18.23 2.41
N PRO A 64 -29.76 17.69 3.28
CA PRO A 64 -29.71 16.26 3.54
C PRO A 64 -31.01 15.76 4.15
N LEU A 65 -31.40 14.54 3.78
CA LEU A 65 -32.55 13.87 4.36
C LEU A 65 -32.17 13.35 5.75
N VAL A 66 -32.82 13.90 6.77
CA VAL A 66 -32.68 13.44 8.15
C VAL A 66 -33.55 12.20 8.35
N VAL A 67 -32.89 11.09 8.72
CA VAL A 67 -33.55 9.80 8.96
C VAL A 67 -33.27 9.37 10.40
N PRO A 68 -34.30 9.11 11.21
CA PRO A 68 -34.10 8.67 12.59
C PRO A 68 -33.55 7.24 12.64
N ALA A 69 -32.62 7.03 13.56
CA ALA A 69 -31.99 5.75 13.89
C ALA A 69 -32.21 5.41 15.36
N SER A 70 -32.13 4.13 15.71
CA SER A 70 -32.15 3.64 17.10
C SER A 70 -33.25 4.28 17.96
N GLY A 71 -34.51 4.04 17.60
CA GLY A 71 -35.65 4.51 18.42
C GLY A 71 -35.83 6.04 18.45
N TYR A 72 -35.38 6.77 17.42
CA TYR A 72 -35.48 8.24 17.28
C TYR A 72 -34.50 9.07 18.12
N VAL A 73 -33.51 8.44 18.76
CA VAL A 73 -32.51 9.17 19.57
C VAL A 73 -31.40 9.75 18.70
N PHE A 74 -31.03 9.07 17.63
CA PHE A 74 -29.95 9.49 16.73
C PHE A 74 -30.48 9.73 15.33
N THR A 75 -29.76 10.52 14.54
CA THR A 75 -30.14 10.78 13.15
C THR A 75 -29.01 10.48 12.17
N PHE A 76 -29.37 9.93 11.01
CA PHE A 76 -28.49 9.85 9.85
C PHE A 76 -28.81 11.00 8.90
N ARG A 77 -27.77 11.61 8.35
CA ARG A 77 -27.89 12.64 7.31
C ARG A 77 -27.60 11.99 5.97
N VAL A 78 -28.65 11.83 5.16
CA VAL A 78 -28.56 11.16 3.86
C VAL A 78 -28.51 12.22 2.76
N HIS A 79 -27.36 12.34 2.11
CA HIS A 79 -27.18 13.17 0.92
C HIS A 79 -27.54 12.35 -0.31
N ALA A 80 -28.26 12.96 -1.24
CA ALA A 80 -28.70 12.26 -2.45
C ALA A 80 -28.47 13.11 -3.70
N THR A 81 -28.00 12.43 -4.74
CA THR A 81 -27.90 12.96 -6.09
C THR A 81 -28.79 12.13 -7.01
N PHE A 82 -29.71 12.79 -7.72
CA PHE A 82 -30.59 12.17 -8.69
C PHE A 82 -30.07 12.44 -10.11
N HIS A 83 -29.81 11.36 -10.85
CA HIS A 83 -29.50 11.40 -12.26
C HIS A 83 -30.76 11.08 -13.05
N TRP A 84 -31.19 12.02 -13.89
CA TRP A 84 -32.36 11.88 -14.74
C TRP A 84 -31.94 11.65 -16.18
N SER A 85 -32.69 10.81 -16.87
CA SER A 85 -32.55 10.59 -18.31
C SER A 85 -33.91 10.48 -18.96
N ALA A 86 -34.08 11.16 -20.10
CA ALA A 86 -35.31 11.12 -20.88
C ALA A 86 -34.98 11.20 -22.37
N GLU A 87 -35.82 10.62 -23.22
CA GLU A 87 -35.59 10.53 -24.67
C GLU A 87 -36.41 11.57 -25.43
N GLY A 88 -35.80 12.19 -26.44
CA GLY A 88 -36.51 13.12 -27.35
C GLY A 88 -36.95 14.44 -26.72
N VAL A 89 -36.32 14.85 -25.61
CA VAL A 89 -36.68 16.05 -24.83
C VAL A 89 -35.59 17.11 -24.89
N TYR A 90 -35.97 18.38 -24.97
CA TYR A 90 -35.05 19.50 -24.83
C TYR A 90 -34.61 19.69 -23.37
N GLN A 91 -33.47 20.36 -23.17
CA GLN A 91 -32.90 20.60 -21.83
C GLN A 91 -33.86 21.35 -20.90
N GLU A 92 -34.57 22.36 -21.40
CA GLU A 92 -35.54 23.14 -20.62
C GLU A 92 -36.73 22.30 -20.15
N GLN A 93 -37.23 21.43 -21.03
CA GLN A 93 -38.31 20.51 -20.72
C GLN A 93 -37.85 19.46 -19.70
N LEU A 94 -36.61 18.96 -19.80
CA LEU A 94 -36.03 18.08 -18.79
C LEU A 94 -35.90 18.80 -17.44
N SER A 95 -35.41 20.04 -17.40
CA SER A 95 -35.34 20.80 -16.15
C SER A 95 -36.72 21.00 -15.51
N SER A 96 -37.72 21.39 -16.31
CA SER A 96 -39.10 21.55 -15.83
C SER A 96 -39.68 20.24 -15.28
N LEU A 97 -39.42 19.12 -15.96
CA LEU A 97 -39.81 17.78 -15.50
C LEU A 97 -39.12 17.43 -14.18
N MET A 98 -37.82 17.70 -14.05
CA MET A 98 -37.06 17.44 -12.82
C MET A 98 -37.61 18.25 -11.65
N ASP A 99 -37.97 19.51 -11.86
CA ASP A 99 -38.53 20.38 -10.82
C ASP A 99 -39.95 19.92 -10.41
N ALA A 100 -40.79 19.56 -11.38
CA ALA A 100 -42.13 19.06 -11.13
C ALA A 100 -42.13 17.69 -10.42
N LEU A 101 -41.19 16.82 -10.77
CA LEU A 101 -41.09 15.48 -10.21
C LEU A 101 -40.18 15.37 -8.99
N ALA A 102 -39.44 16.42 -8.62
CA ALA A 102 -38.51 16.45 -7.47
C ALA A 102 -39.05 15.80 -6.17
N PRO A 103 -40.31 16.02 -5.72
CA PRO A 103 -40.76 15.46 -4.45
C PRO A 103 -40.94 13.94 -4.46
N TYR A 104 -41.19 13.31 -5.60
CA TYR A 104 -41.46 11.88 -5.69
C TYR A 104 -40.25 10.98 -5.39
N PRO A 105 -39.10 11.11 -6.08
CA PRO A 105 -37.92 10.32 -5.78
C PRO A 105 -37.39 10.62 -4.39
N VAL A 106 -37.56 11.85 -3.88
CA VAL A 106 -37.19 12.22 -2.51
C VAL A 106 -38.02 11.45 -1.48
N ARG A 107 -39.35 11.42 -1.63
CA ARG A 107 -40.23 10.65 -0.73
C ARG A 107 -39.94 9.16 -0.78
N ARG A 108 -39.72 8.62 -1.98
CA ARG A 108 -39.37 7.21 -2.19
C ARG A 108 -38.04 6.86 -1.52
N LEU A 109 -37.02 7.70 -1.71
CA LEU A 109 -35.72 7.54 -1.08
C LEU A 109 -35.82 7.64 0.44
N LYS A 110 -36.55 8.62 0.97
CA LYS A 110 -36.77 8.77 2.42
C LYS A 110 -37.43 7.54 3.03
N ALA A 111 -38.44 6.98 2.37
CA ALA A 111 -39.11 5.76 2.83
C ALA A 111 -38.17 4.55 2.82
N LEU A 112 -37.34 4.41 1.78
CA LEU A 112 -36.32 3.36 1.69
C LEU A 112 -35.28 3.53 2.80
N ALA A 113 -34.70 4.73 2.94
CA ALA A 113 -33.74 5.04 3.99
C ALA A 113 -34.29 4.79 5.40
N ALA A 114 -35.54 5.18 5.67
CA ALA A 114 -36.19 4.96 6.96
C ALA A 114 -36.46 3.48 7.27
N ARG A 115 -36.59 2.61 6.26
CA ARG A 115 -36.73 1.16 6.48
C ARG A 115 -35.40 0.53 6.86
N HIS A 116 -34.32 0.88 6.16
CA HIS A 116 -32.99 0.33 6.45
C HIS A 116 -32.37 0.92 7.72
N ALA A 117 -32.54 2.22 7.97
CA ALA A 117 -31.96 2.89 9.15
C ALA A 117 -32.42 2.30 10.49
N ARG A 118 -33.57 1.61 10.54
CA ARG A 118 -34.06 0.93 11.75
C ARG A 118 -33.24 -0.29 12.14
N ASN A 119 -32.57 -0.92 11.17
CA ASN A 119 -31.81 -2.15 11.37
C ASN A 119 -30.34 -1.87 11.74
N HIS A 120 -29.89 -0.63 11.58
CA HIS A 120 -28.49 -0.25 11.76
C HIS A 120 -28.27 0.55 13.03
N ALA A 121 -27.14 0.26 13.70
CA ALA A 121 -26.68 1.02 14.83
C ALA A 121 -26.17 2.40 14.38
N PRO A 122 -26.28 3.46 15.21
CA PRO A 122 -25.97 4.84 14.83
C PRO A 122 -24.50 5.05 14.43
N HIS A 123 -23.58 4.20 14.89
CA HIS A 123 -22.15 4.25 14.54
C HIS A 123 -21.82 3.62 13.19
N ARG A 124 -22.78 2.92 12.53
CA ARG A 124 -22.56 2.13 11.32
C ARG A 124 -23.15 2.78 10.06
N ALA A 125 -22.88 4.07 9.85
CA ALA A 125 -23.38 4.76 8.65
C ALA A 125 -22.87 4.16 7.34
N ARG A 126 -21.65 3.60 7.32
CA ARG A 126 -21.08 2.97 6.12
C ARG A 126 -21.85 1.71 5.72
N GLU A 127 -22.29 0.90 6.67
CA GLU A 127 -23.09 -0.30 6.39
C GLU A 127 -24.46 0.10 5.82
N LEU A 128 -25.09 1.13 6.41
CA LEU A 128 -26.33 1.70 5.89
C LEU A 128 -26.15 2.25 4.46
N GLU A 129 -25.07 2.97 4.18
CA GLU A 129 -24.78 3.49 2.84
C GLU A 129 -24.65 2.35 1.81
N GLN A 130 -23.90 1.30 2.16
CA GLN A 130 -23.70 0.14 1.29
C GLN A 130 -25.02 -0.58 1.00
N GLU A 131 -25.84 -0.83 2.02
CA GLU A 131 -27.15 -1.45 1.83
C GLU A 131 -28.10 -0.58 1.00
N LEU A 132 -28.12 0.75 1.23
CA LEU A 132 -28.94 1.65 0.44
C LEU A 132 -28.48 1.67 -1.02
N GLN A 133 -27.18 1.75 -1.27
CA GLN A 133 -26.64 1.75 -2.62
C GLN A 133 -26.89 0.41 -3.31
N GLN A 134 -26.79 -0.71 -2.59
CA GLN A 134 -27.12 -2.03 -3.10
C GLN A 134 -28.61 -2.16 -3.45
N ALA A 135 -29.51 -1.76 -2.54
CA ALA A 135 -30.96 -1.80 -2.77
C ALA A 135 -31.38 -0.92 -3.97
N LEU A 136 -30.70 0.22 -4.17
CA LEU A 136 -30.92 1.08 -5.32
C LEU A 136 -30.38 0.47 -6.64
N THR A 137 -29.26 -0.24 -6.56
CA THR A 137 -28.66 -0.90 -7.72
C THR A 137 -29.50 -2.10 -8.17
N GLU A 138 -29.97 -2.92 -7.21
CA GLU A 138 -30.85 -4.06 -7.45
C GLU A 138 -32.23 -3.65 -7.96
N GLY A 139 -32.78 -2.56 -7.41
CA GLY A 139 -34.09 -2.03 -7.82
C GLY A 139 -34.10 -1.35 -9.19
N GLY A 140 -32.93 -1.05 -9.76
CA GLY A 140 -32.77 -0.40 -11.06
C GLY A 140 -33.26 1.05 -11.13
N PRO A 141 -33.22 1.68 -12.33
CA PRO A 141 -33.71 3.04 -12.54
C PRO A 141 -35.20 3.15 -12.27
N TRP A 142 -35.62 4.20 -11.55
CA TRP A 142 -37.03 4.46 -11.27
C TRP A 142 -37.71 5.08 -12.50
N PRO A 143 -38.77 4.43 -13.04
CA PRO A 143 -39.52 4.99 -14.15
C PRO A 143 -40.49 6.07 -13.66
N PHE A 144 -40.57 7.17 -14.40
CA PHE A 144 -41.51 8.26 -14.20
C PHE A 144 -42.12 8.67 -15.54
N ALA A 145 -43.39 9.09 -15.52
CA ALA A 145 -44.07 9.64 -16.68
C ALA A 145 -44.67 11.00 -16.33
N TRP A 146 -44.39 12.01 -17.13
CA TRP A 146 -44.95 13.35 -16.96
C TRP A 146 -45.29 13.96 -18.30
N ARG A 147 -46.56 14.36 -18.47
CA ARG A 147 -47.09 14.95 -19.73
C ARG A 147 -46.75 14.12 -20.98
N GLY A 148 -46.78 12.80 -20.88
CA GLY A 148 -46.45 11.88 -21.98
C GLY A 148 -44.96 11.63 -22.21
N ILE A 149 -44.07 12.29 -21.46
CA ILE A 149 -42.63 12.07 -21.52
C ILE A 149 -42.24 10.97 -20.53
N ALA A 150 -41.62 9.91 -21.02
CA ALA A 150 -41.00 8.88 -20.19
C ALA A 150 -39.61 9.34 -19.72
N ALA A 151 -39.42 9.38 -18.40
CA ALA A 151 -38.15 9.71 -17.78
C ALA A 151 -37.74 8.62 -16.80
N THR A 152 -36.44 8.40 -16.67
CA THR A 152 -35.87 7.48 -15.69
C THR A 152 -35.00 8.24 -14.72
N CYS A 153 -35.06 7.87 -13.44
CA CYS A 153 -34.28 8.50 -12.38
C CYS A 153 -33.42 7.45 -11.67
N ARG A 154 -32.13 7.70 -11.56
CA ARG A 154 -31.18 6.90 -10.78
C ARG A 154 -30.69 7.72 -9.59
N PRO A 155 -31.08 7.37 -8.36
CA PRO A 155 -30.53 7.98 -7.15
C PRO A 155 -29.14 7.41 -6.82
N TYR A 156 -28.25 8.28 -6.36
CA TYR A 156 -26.99 7.95 -5.71
C TYR A 156 -27.00 8.57 -4.33
N VAL A 157 -26.51 7.82 -3.34
CA VAL A 157 -26.67 8.17 -1.93
C VAL A 157 -25.32 8.14 -1.24
N SER A 158 -25.09 9.11 -0.36
CA SER A 158 -24.03 9.06 0.64
C SER A 158 -24.63 9.34 2.02
N VAL A 159 -24.15 8.63 3.04
CA VAL A 159 -24.70 8.72 4.40
C VAL A 159 -23.65 9.27 5.35
N GLU A 160 -23.99 10.36 6.00
CA GLU A 160 -23.18 10.95 7.06
C GLU A 160 -23.76 10.63 8.44
N LEU A 161 -22.86 10.37 9.39
CA LEU A 161 -23.19 10.28 10.81
C LEU A 161 -23.63 11.63 11.36
N ASP A 162 -24.43 11.59 12.42
CA ASP A 162 -24.68 12.76 13.25
C ASP A 162 -23.38 13.32 13.82
N GLU A 163 -23.29 14.63 13.98
CA GLU A 163 -22.07 15.29 14.42
C GLU A 163 -21.72 14.90 15.85
N GLN A 164 -22.73 14.73 16.71
CA GLN A 164 -22.54 14.24 18.09
C GLN A 164 -21.97 12.82 18.14
N VAL A 165 -22.39 11.95 17.21
CA VAL A 165 -21.86 10.58 17.12
C VAL A 165 -20.44 10.61 16.55
N LYS A 166 -20.16 11.46 15.56
CA LYS A 166 -18.78 11.64 15.08
C LYS A 166 -17.85 12.08 16.19
N GLU A 167 -18.24 13.07 16.99
CA GLU A 167 -17.44 13.53 18.13
C GLU A 167 -17.21 12.42 19.17
N ALA A 168 -18.23 11.63 19.49
CA ALA A 168 -18.12 10.55 20.45
C ALA A 168 -17.24 9.38 19.96
N VAL A 169 -17.28 9.05 18.65
CA VAL A 169 -16.54 7.91 18.08
C VAL A 169 -15.14 8.33 17.58
N ARG A 170 -14.89 9.63 17.37
CA ARG A 170 -13.58 10.18 17.00
C ARG A 170 -12.41 9.64 17.84
N PRO A 171 -12.43 9.70 19.19
CA PRO A 171 -11.29 9.24 19.98
C PRO A 171 -11.00 7.75 19.79
N TYR A 172 -12.03 6.94 19.55
CA TYR A 172 -11.87 5.52 19.26
C TYR A 172 -11.17 5.28 17.91
N TRP A 173 -11.60 6.00 16.86
CA TRP A 173 -10.95 5.90 15.55
C TRP A 173 -9.52 6.42 15.57
N GLU A 174 -9.23 7.48 16.32
CA GLU A 174 -7.88 8.00 16.51
C GLU A 174 -6.97 6.97 17.18
N GLN A 175 -7.47 6.23 18.18
CA GLN A 175 -6.72 5.14 18.81
C GLN A 175 -6.44 4.00 17.83
N LEU A 176 -7.41 3.62 17.00
CA LEU A 176 -7.24 2.57 15.99
C LEU A 176 -6.18 2.98 14.96
N ILE A 177 -6.27 4.19 14.42
CA ILE A 177 -5.30 4.74 13.46
C ILE A 177 -3.91 4.77 14.08
N ARG A 178 -3.79 5.17 15.35
CA ARG A 178 -2.50 5.17 16.05
C ARG A 178 -1.90 3.76 16.12
N LEU A 179 -2.70 2.76 16.48
CA LEU A 179 -2.25 1.37 16.55
C LEU A 179 -1.80 0.85 15.17
N ASP A 180 -2.53 1.17 14.11
CA ASP A 180 -2.15 0.80 12.74
C ASP A 180 -0.84 1.46 12.33
N CYS A 181 -0.68 2.76 12.59
CA CYS A 181 0.57 3.45 12.32
C CYS A 181 1.75 2.87 13.13
N GLU A 182 1.54 2.53 14.41
CA GLU A 182 2.56 1.87 15.22
C GLU A 182 2.95 0.51 14.65
N HIS A 183 1.97 -0.28 14.18
CA HIS A 183 2.22 -1.56 13.55
C HIS A 183 3.05 -1.39 12.27
N ASP A 184 2.67 -0.47 11.39
CA ASP A 184 3.40 -0.18 10.15
C ASP A 184 4.85 0.22 10.44
N VAL A 185 5.08 1.06 11.45
CA VAL A 185 6.44 1.44 11.88
C VAL A 185 7.23 0.22 12.34
N ARG A 186 6.62 -0.69 13.12
CA ARG A 186 7.29 -1.94 13.56
C ARG A 186 7.64 -2.83 12.38
N VAL A 187 6.74 -2.99 11.41
CA VAL A 187 6.98 -3.78 10.19
C VAL A 187 8.14 -3.19 9.40
N ARG A 188 8.13 -1.87 9.16
CA ARG A 188 9.23 -1.20 8.45
C ARG A 188 10.56 -1.37 9.18
N ARG A 189 10.59 -1.21 10.50
CA ARG A 189 11.80 -1.42 11.30
C ARG A 189 12.32 -2.85 11.16
N ALA A 190 11.46 -3.85 11.19
CA ALA A 190 11.85 -5.24 10.97
C ALA A 190 12.47 -5.45 9.56
N GLU A 191 11.83 -4.92 8.52
CA GLU A 191 12.36 -4.95 7.15
C GLU A 191 13.76 -4.30 7.05
N TYR A 192 13.96 -3.15 7.71
CA TYR A 192 15.25 -2.47 7.74
C TYR A 192 16.32 -3.31 8.46
N THR A 193 16.00 -3.89 9.62
CA THR A 193 16.94 -4.75 10.35
C THR A 193 17.32 -6.00 9.55
N GLU A 194 16.39 -6.60 8.82
CA GLU A 194 16.67 -7.74 7.96
C GLU A 194 17.57 -7.36 6.79
N ARG A 195 17.30 -6.22 6.14
CA ARG A 195 18.15 -5.70 5.05
C ARG A 195 19.56 -5.42 5.53
N LEU A 196 19.72 -4.78 6.69
CA LEU A 196 21.02 -4.53 7.29
C LEU A 196 21.73 -5.84 7.63
N SER A 197 21.03 -6.81 8.24
CA SER A 197 21.60 -8.13 8.54
C SER A 197 22.12 -8.82 7.27
N ARG A 198 21.38 -8.75 6.17
CA ARG A 198 21.78 -9.33 4.88
C ARG A 198 23.01 -8.61 4.31
N GLN A 199 23.03 -7.28 4.32
CA GLN A 199 24.19 -6.50 3.90
C GLN A 199 25.44 -6.84 4.71
N TRP A 200 25.31 -7.02 6.02
CA TRP A 200 26.42 -7.43 6.87
C TRP A 200 26.90 -8.85 6.57
N THR A 201 25.99 -9.81 6.37
CA THR A 201 26.41 -11.16 5.93
C THR A 201 27.11 -11.13 4.58
N ASP A 202 26.67 -10.28 3.65
CA ASP A 202 27.31 -10.14 2.34
C ASP A 202 28.71 -9.54 2.47
N ILE A 203 28.89 -8.48 3.27
CA ILE A 203 30.21 -7.86 3.53
C ILE A 203 31.17 -8.85 4.20
N LEU A 204 30.71 -9.60 5.21
CA LEU A 204 31.54 -10.61 5.88
C LEU A 204 31.92 -11.75 4.93
N THR A 205 31.00 -12.17 4.06
CA THR A 205 31.25 -13.21 3.05
C THR A 205 32.25 -12.72 1.99
N ASP A 206 32.16 -11.46 1.56
CA ASP A 206 33.08 -10.85 0.60
C ASP A 206 34.49 -10.66 1.17
N LEU A 207 34.60 -10.23 2.44
CA LEU A 207 35.88 -10.14 3.15
C LEU A 207 36.56 -11.51 3.32
N LEU A 208 35.79 -12.57 3.60
CA LEU A 208 36.28 -13.95 3.67
C LEU A 208 36.64 -14.53 2.29
N GLY A 209 36.03 -14.02 1.21
CA GLY A 209 36.27 -14.44 -0.17
C GLY A 209 37.37 -13.67 -0.90
N SER A 210 37.85 -12.56 -0.35
CA SER A 210 38.88 -11.72 -0.96
C SER A 210 40.28 -12.38 -0.89
N PRO A 211 41.07 -12.35 -1.98
CA PRO A 211 42.39 -12.99 -2.05
C PRO A 211 43.45 -12.37 -1.11
N ALA A 212 43.17 -11.22 -0.50
CA ALA A 212 44.00 -10.68 0.59
C ALA A 212 43.81 -11.45 1.92
N ALA A 213 42.64 -12.06 2.14
CA ALA A 213 42.40 -12.97 3.26
C ALA A 213 43.09 -14.32 3.05
N ALA A 214 43.30 -14.75 1.80
CA ALA A 214 44.10 -15.93 1.48
C ALA A 214 45.61 -15.71 1.73
N GLY A 215 46.12 -14.49 1.53
CA GLY A 215 47.50 -14.11 1.87
C GLY A 215 47.72 -13.83 3.37
N ALA A 216 46.67 -13.40 4.08
CA ALA A 216 46.66 -13.29 5.54
C ALA A 216 46.32 -14.61 6.25
N ALA A 217 45.82 -15.63 5.55
CA ALA A 217 45.54 -16.95 6.14
C ALA A 217 46.81 -17.72 6.57
N GLU A 218 47.99 -17.37 6.05
CA GLU A 218 49.26 -17.93 6.55
C GLU A 218 49.72 -17.30 7.88
N MET A 219 49.15 -16.14 8.26
CA MET A 219 49.30 -15.55 9.58
C MET A 219 47.95 -15.08 10.08
N THR A 220 47.29 -15.95 10.86
CA THR A 220 46.39 -15.62 11.99
C THR A 220 44.90 -15.99 11.90
N GLU A 221 44.61 -17.27 11.65
CA GLU A 221 43.32 -17.85 12.10
C GLU A 221 43.10 -17.67 13.62
N LYS A 222 44.20 -17.67 14.39
CA LYS A 222 44.21 -17.44 15.84
C LYS A 222 43.93 -15.99 16.25
N GLU A 223 44.55 -14.99 15.61
CA GLU A 223 44.30 -13.58 15.95
C GLU A 223 42.97 -13.09 15.39
N LEU A 224 42.51 -13.61 14.24
CA LEU A 224 41.17 -13.32 13.74
C LEU A 224 40.10 -13.94 14.64
N ALA A 225 40.27 -15.18 15.10
CA ALA A 225 39.38 -15.80 16.08
C ALA A 225 39.43 -15.09 17.45
N GLU A 226 40.56 -14.50 17.82
CA GLU A 226 40.71 -13.72 19.04
C GLU A 226 40.05 -12.34 18.91
N VAL A 227 40.16 -11.67 17.76
CA VAL A 227 39.50 -10.39 17.49
C VAL A 227 37.99 -10.58 17.35
N VAL A 228 37.54 -11.59 16.60
CA VAL A 228 36.11 -11.96 16.49
C VAL A 228 35.60 -12.44 17.85
N GLY A 229 36.38 -13.23 18.59
CA GLY A 229 36.05 -13.65 19.95
C GLY A 229 35.93 -12.48 20.93
N ARG A 230 36.81 -11.48 20.83
CA ARG A 230 36.74 -10.26 21.63
C ARG A 230 35.55 -9.39 21.25
N ILE A 231 35.26 -9.25 19.96
CA ILE A 231 34.08 -8.52 19.48
C ILE A 231 32.80 -9.24 19.91
N VAL A 232 32.73 -10.56 19.82
CA VAL A 232 31.57 -11.34 20.28
C VAL A 232 31.42 -11.28 21.81
N ALA A 233 32.52 -11.27 22.56
CA ALA A 233 32.48 -11.09 24.01
C ALA A 233 32.05 -9.66 24.40
N GLU A 234 32.53 -8.63 23.69
CA GLU A 234 32.09 -7.24 23.86
C GLU A 234 30.60 -7.08 23.49
N GLN A 235 30.12 -7.74 22.44
CA GLN A 235 28.70 -7.78 22.06
C GLN A 235 27.85 -8.52 23.10
N ARG A 236 28.34 -9.62 23.68
CA ARG A 236 27.62 -10.38 24.71
C ARG A 236 27.54 -9.64 26.03
N ALA A 237 28.62 -8.97 26.44
CA ALA A 237 28.62 -8.10 27.62
C ALA A 237 27.78 -6.83 27.41
N ALA A 238 27.78 -6.26 26.20
CA ALA A 238 26.88 -5.16 25.86
C ALA A 238 25.41 -5.59 25.82
N ALA A 239 25.13 -6.81 25.34
CA ALA A 239 23.79 -7.40 25.33
C ALA A 239 23.27 -7.73 26.74
N GLU A 240 24.09 -8.33 27.61
CA GLU A 240 23.75 -8.58 29.02
C GLU A 240 23.52 -7.26 29.78
N LYS A 241 24.36 -6.25 29.54
CA LYS A 241 24.16 -4.91 30.11
C LYS A 241 22.89 -4.21 29.58
N LEU A 242 22.51 -4.47 28.33
CA LEU A 242 21.24 -4.05 27.74
C LEU A 242 20.07 -4.82 28.33
N GLU A 243 20.22 -6.10 28.65
CA GLU A 243 19.20 -6.94 29.29
C GLU A 243 18.95 -6.49 30.74
N ASP A 244 20.01 -6.16 31.49
CA ASP A 244 19.92 -5.52 32.81
C ASP A 244 19.26 -4.13 32.74
N MET A 245 19.58 -3.32 31.73
CA MET A 245 18.93 -2.02 31.51
C MET A 245 17.48 -2.13 31.03
N MET A 246 17.13 -3.17 30.27
CA MET A 246 15.76 -3.47 29.84
C MET A 246 14.90 -4.02 30.99
N ALA A 247 15.49 -4.80 31.90
CA ALA A 247 14.84 -5.22 33.14
C ALA A 247 14.52 -4.00 34.05
N GLU A 248 15.31 -2.92 33.95
CA GLU A 248 15.12 -1.68 34.69
C GLU A 248 14.17 -0.66 34.01
N LYS A 249 13.98 -0.73 32.67
CA LYS A 249 13.17 0.24 31.90
C LYS A 249 12.30 -0.42 30.80
N ALA A 250 11.27 -1.14 31.19
CA ALA A 250 10.17 -1.47 30.29
C ALA A 250 9.31 -0.22 29.95
N ASN A 251 9.72 0.58 28.96
CA ASN A 251 8.80 1.44 28.19
C ASN A 251 9.40 1.92 26.86
N SER A 252 8.98 1.30 25.75
CA SER A 252 8.91 1.71 24.32
C SER A 252 10.06 2.45 23.59
N THR A 253 11.07 3.02 24.24
CA THR A 253 12.14 3.83 23.60
C THR A 253 13.28 2.97 23.02
N ASP A 254 13.37 1.72 23.45
CA ASP A 254 14.50 0.80 23.24
C ASP A 254 14.79 0.45 21.77
N MET A 255 13.77 0.39 20.90
CA MET A 255 13.99 0.00 19.50
C MET A 255 14.63 1.12 18.65
N GLN A 256 14.47 2.37 19.06
CA GLN A 256 14.91 3.54 18.30
C GLN A 256 16.38 3.85 18.60
N GLU A 257 16.77 3.73 19.87
CA GLU A 257 18.16 3.82 20.32
C GLU A 257 19.03 2.73 19.70
N ARG A 258 18.46 1.54 19.44
CA ARG A 258 19.15 0.45 18.72
C ARG A 258 19.46 0.82 17.28
N CYS A 259 18.53 1.43 16.54
CA CYS A 259 18.78 1.86 15.15
C CYS A 259 19.88 2.93 15.08
N GLU A 260 19.83 3.94 15.96
CA GLU A 260 20.84 5.00 16.03
C GLU A 260 22.22 4.46 16.41
N HIS A 261 22.25 3.48 17.33
CA HIS A 261 23.48 2.81 17.72
C HIS A 261 24.09 2.00 16.55
N PHE A 262 23.28 1.30 15.77
CA PHE A 262 23.75 0.58 14.57
C PHE A 262 24.29 1.52 13.49
N GLU A 263 23.67 2.68 13.30
CA GLU A 263 24.18 3.70 12.36
C GLU A 263 25.53 4.27 12.82
N GLN A 264 25.68 4.59 14.11
CA GLN A 264 26.95 5.07 14.67
C GLN A 264 28.07 4.01 14.58
N LEU A 265 27.71 2.73 14.73
CA LEU A 265 28.67 1.63 14.61
C LEU A 265 29.11 1.44 13.16
N ARG A 266 28.18 1.55 12.20
CA ARG A 266 28.49 1.54 10.76
C ARG A 266 29.48 2.66 10.42
N GLU A 267 29.22 3.87 10.87
CA GLU A 267 30.04 5.04 10.55
C GLU A 267 31.47 4.93 11.15
N ARG A 268 31.61 4.36 12.35
CA ARG A 268 32.94 4.09 12.93
C ARG A 268 33.70 3.02 12.17
N LEU A 269 33.01 2.01 11.65
CA LEU A 269 33.62 0.91 10.91
C LEU A 269 34.00 1.32 9.49
N GLU A 270 33.18 2.13 8.81
CA GLU A 270 33.53 2.75 7.52
C GLU A 270 34.80 3.59 7.64
N ARG A 271 34.86 4.48 8.65
CA ARG A 271 36.08 5.27 8.92
C ARG A 271 37.32 4.42 9.21
N ARG A 272 37.14 3.21 9.77
CA ARG A 272 38.25 2.32 10.10
C ARG A 272 38.66 1.43 8.91
N ALA A 273 37.71 1.04 8.08
CA ALA A 273 37.97 0.38 6.80
C ALA A 273 38.76 1.31 5.86
N ASP A 274 38.32 2.58 5.72
CA ASP A 274 39.04 3.59 4.94
C ASP A 274 40.46 3.84 5.46
N GLY A 275 40.66 3.77 6.77
CA GLY A 275 41.98 3.84 7.41
C GLY A 275 42.88 2.65 7.09
N LEU A 276 42.33 1.43 7.05
CA LEU A 276 43.07 0.21 6.68
C LEU A 276 43.49 0.23 5.20
N PHE A 277 42.63 0.75 4.31
CA PHE A 277 42.96 0.94 2.89
C PHE A 277 44.00 2.06 2.65
N HIS A 278 44.01 3.14 3.44
CA HIS A 278 45.05 4.18 3.36
C HIS A 278 46.42 3.72 3.89
N SER A 279 46.46 2.88 4.93
CA SER A 279 47.72 2.32 5.46
C SER A 279 48.39 1.31 4.52
N ALA A 280 47.62 0.67 3.63
CA ALA A 280 48.17 -0.25 2.62
C ALA A 280 48.84 0.49 1.44
N SER A 281 48.53 1.78 1.22
CA SER A 281 49.08 2.57 0.12
C SER A 281 50.38 3.32 0.46
N THR A 282 50.82 3.31 1.72
CA THR A 282 52.01 4.06 2.18
C THR A 282 53.09 3.10 2.71
N VAL A 283 53.66 2.31 1.81
CA VAL A 283 54.95 1.64 2.05
C VAL A 283 56.06 2.54 1.50
N PRO A 284 56.99 3.07 2.32
CA PRO A 284 58.12 3.85 1.82
C PRO A 284 59.17 2.92 1.21
N ALA A 285 59.60 3.23 -0.02
CA ALA A 285 60.74 2.58 -0.67
C ALA A 285 62.04 2.96 0.07
N GLY A 286 62.66 1.99 0.74
CA GLY A 286 63.94 2.13 1.45
C GLY A 286 65.04 1.29 0.80
N ASP A 287 66.00 2.00 0.23
CA ASP A 287 67.40 1.68 -0.14
C ASP A 287 67.88 0.23 -0.21
N GLY A 288 68.26 -0.18 -1.42
CA GLY A 288 69.21 -1.26 -1.68
C GLY A 288 70.59 -0.69 -1.99
N ASP A 289 71.48 -0.75 -1.00
CA ASP A 289 72.92 -0.47 -1.09
C ASP A 289 73.62 -1.59 -1.91
N GLY A 290 74.57 -1.21 -2.77
CA GLY A 290 75.32 -2.14 -3.61
C GLY A 290 76.79 -1.71 -3.72
N PRO A 291 77.77 -2.56 -3.36
CA PRO A 291 79.18 -2.21 -3.48
C PRO A 291 79.80 -2.73 -4.79
N VAL A 292 80.60 -1.83 -5.38
CA VAL A 292 81.69 -1.96 -6.39
C VAL A 292 81.33 -2.53 -7.77
#